data_AF-A0A1G5ISV3-F1
#
_entry.id   AF-A0A1G5ISV3-F1
#
_cell.length_a   1.000
_cell.length_b   1.000
_cell.length_c   1.000
_cell.angle_alpha   90.00
_cell.angle_beta   90.00
_cell.angle_gamma   90.00
#
_symmetry.space_group_name_H-M   'P 1'
#
loop_
_entity.id
_entity.type
_entity.pdbx_description
1 polymer ?
#
loop_
_entity_poly.entity_id
_entity_poly.type
_entity_poly.pdbx_seq_one_letter_code
_entity_poly.pdbx_strand_id
1 'polypeptide(L)'
;MEVLEILKNRLEIEAEELEEIISEITRIEKNLGQENILLDEQAKVGLYSHMISFIRRLKNNEQVMGIGEEIASQIDKKPIRLAEEIAHPLFERYKVLIDLSEILLIAIHIQAAISDDEENNAEYQTMKGGM
;
A
#
# COMPACT_ATOMS: atom_id res chain seq x y z
N MET A 1 -10.45 4.09 -9.79
CA MET A 1 -11.76 3.42 -9.63
C MET A 1 -11.80 2.05 -10.30
N GLU A 2 -11.29 1.87 -11.53
CA GLU A 2 -11.32 0.57 -12.23
C GLU A 2 -10.67 -0.58 -11.45
N VAL A 3 -9.49 -0.38 -10.85
CA VAL A 3 -8.81 -1.39 -10.02
C VAL A 3 -9.68 -1.85 -8.83
N LEU A 4 -10.38 -0.95 -8.15
CA LEU A 4 -11.23 -1.31 -7.01
C LEU A 4 -12.45 -2.14 -7.43
N GLU A 5 -13.04 -1.87 -8.60
CA GLU A 5 -14.13 -2.70 -9.14
C GLU A 5 -13.64 -4.11 -9.49
N ILE A 6 -12.41 -4.23 -10.03
CA ILE A 6 -11.79 -5.53 -10.29
C ILE A 6 -11.59 -6.28 -8.97
N LEU A 7 -11.05 -5.61 -7.94
CA LEU A 7 -10.78 -6.22 -6.64
C LEU A 7 -12.06 -6.58 -5.88
N LYS A 8 -13.10 -5.75 -5.97
CA LYS A 8 -14.42 -6.04 -5.39
C LYS A 8 -14.94 -7.40 -5.84
N ASN A 9 -14.90 -7.67 -7.14
CA ASN A 9 -15.37 -8.94 -7.69
C ASN A 9 -14.44 -10.11 -7.33
N ARG A 10 -13.12 -9.89 -7.33
CA ARG A 10 -12.14 -10.96 -7.07
C ARG A 10 -12.03 -11.36 -5.61
N LEU A 11 -12.24 -10.42 -4.70
CA LEU A 11 -12.09 -10.61 -3.26
C LEU A 11 -13.42 -10.75 -2.53
N GLU A 12 -14.53 -10.81 -3.28
CA GLU A 12 -15.89 -10.97 -2.74
C GLU A 12 -16.16 -9.91 -1.65
N ILE A 13 -16.02 -8.63 -2.01
CA ILE A 13 -16.19 -7.51 -1.08
C ILE A 13 -17.68 -7.16 -0.99
N GLU A 14 -18.24 -7.30 0.21
CA GLU A 14 -19.62 -6.97 0.51
C GLU A 14 -19.87 -5.45 0.49
N ALA A 15 -21.10 -5.03 0.22
CA ALA A 15 -21.43 -3.61 0.05
C ALA A 15 -21.08 -2.75 1.29
N GLU A 16 -21.31 -3.26 2.49
CA GLU A 16 -20.97 -2.57 3.75
C GLU A 16 -19.46 -2.46 3.96
N GLU A 17 -18.69 -3.45 3.51
CA GLU A 17 -17.23 -3.43 3.57
C GLU A 17 -16.62 -2.47 2.54
N LEU A 18 -17.28 -2.35 1.37
CA LEU A 18 -16.80 -1.59 0.23
C LEU A 18 -16.68 -0.09 0.53
N GLU A 19 -17.65 0.51 1.24
CA GLU A 19 -17.62 1.94 1.57
C GLU A 19 -16.40 2.30 2.44
N GLU A 20 -16.11 1.46 3.43
CA GLU A 20 -14.94 1.64 4.29
C GLU A 20 -13.64 1.50 3.49
N ILE A 21 -13.55 0.46 2.66
CA ILE A 21 -12.38 0.23 1.80
C ILE A 21 -12.14 1.41 0.86
N ILE A 22 -13.19 1.93 0.21
CA ILE A 22 -13.08 3.09 -0.69
C ILE A 22 -12.56 4.31 0.08
N SER A 23 -13.09 4.55 1.29
CA SER A 23 -12.64 5.67 2.14
C SER A 23 -11.16 5.57 2.48
N GLU A 24 -10.71 4.37 2.90
CA GLU A 24 -9.31 4.14 3.26
C GLU A 24 -8.38 4.24 2.06
N ILE A 25 -8.74 3.63 0.93
CA ILE A 25 -7.93 3.71 -0.29
C ILE A 25 -7.82 5.15 -0.79
N THR A 26 -8.90 5.92 -0.75
CA THR A 26 -8.87 7.34 -1.14
C THR A 26 -7.96 8.16 -0.23
N ARG A 27 -7.99 7.89 1.08
CA ARG A 27 -7.08 8.52 2.05
C ARG A 27 -5.62 8.18 1.75
N ILE A 28 -5.33 6.92 1.44
CA ILE A 28 -3.98 6.44 1.12
C ILE A 28 -3.46 7.06 -0.18
N GLU A 29 -4.25 7.06 -1.26
CA GLU A 29 -3.89 7.72 -2.52
C GLU A 29 -3.56 9.20 -2.30
N LYS A 30 -4.34 9.89 -1.46
CA LYS A 30 -4.10 11.28 -1.13
C LYS A 30 -2.78 11.48 -0.37
N ASN A 31 -2.51 10.65 0.64
CA ASN A 31 -1.26 10.74 1.41
C ASN A 31 -0.04 10.51 0.52
N LEU A 32 -0.09 9.49 -0.35
CA LEU A 32 1.00 9.18 -1.28
C LEU A 32 1.17 10.29 -2.33
N GLY A 33 0.07 10.84 -2.84
CA GLY A 33 0.09 11.97 -3.79
C GLY A 33 0.71 13.25 -3.20
N GLN A 34 0.52 13.52 -1.91
CA GLN A 34 1.19 14.64 -1.22
C GLN A 34 2.72 14.49 -1.18
N GLU A 35 3.21 13.26 -1.31
CA GLU A 35 4.62 12.89 -1.28
C GLU A 35 5.20 12.67 -2.68
N ASN A 36 4.43 13.06 -3.71
CA ASN A 36 4.71 12.89 -5.15
C ASN A 36 4.91 11.42 -5.56
N ILE A 37 4.20 10.49 -4.91
CA ILE A 37 4.19 9.08 -5.28
C ILE A 37 2.89 8.80 -6.04
N LEU A 38 3.01 8.42 -7.30
CA LEU A 38 1.86 8.11 -8.14
C LEU A 38 1.77 6.60 -8.35
N LEU A 39 0.67 6.00 -7.91
CA LEU A 39 0.47 4.58 -8.12
C LEU A 39 -0.06 4.33 -9.54
N ASP A 40 0.71 3.59 -10.33
CA ASP A 40 0.23 3.00 -11.58
C ASP A 40 -0.80 1.88 -11.31
N GLU A 41 -1.34 1.26 -12.36
CA GLU A 41 -2.37 0.22 -12.18
C GLU A 41 -1.85 -1.00 -11.43
N GLN A 42 -0.61 -1.41 -11.66
CA GLN A 42 -0.02 -2.60 -11.05
C GLN A 42 0.24 -2.37 -9.55
N ALA A 43 0.84 -1.24 -9.21
CA ALA A 43 1.07 -0.80 -7.84
C ALA A 43 -0.25 -0.66 -7.08
N LYS A 44 -1.30 -0.12 -7.73
CA LYS A 44 -2.65 -0.06 -7.16
C LYS A 44 -3.21 -1.45 -6.86
N VAL A 45 -3.11 -2.39 -7.79
CA VAL A 45 -3.58 -3.77 -7.56
C VAL A 45 -2.90 -4.39 -6.35
N GLY A 46 -1.56 -4.26 -6.26
CA GLY A 46 -0.79 -4.82 -5.15
C GLY A 46 -1.15 -4.19 -3.81
N LEU A 47 -1.02 -2.86 -3.72
CA LEU A 47 -1.28 -2.13 -2.47
C LEU A 47 -2.73 -2.29 -2.02
N TYR A 48 -3.71 -2.17 -2.92
CA TYR A 48 -5.12 -2.23 -2.53
C TYR A 48 -5.52 -3.63 -2.07
N SER A 49 -5.02 -4.66 -2.75
CA SER A 49 -5.24 -6.05 -2.32
C SER A 49 -4.69 -6.29 -0.91
N HIS A 50 -3.50 -5.76 -0.62
CA HIS A 50 -2.92 -5.85 0.71
C HIS A 50 -3.75 -5.08 1.74
N MET A 51 -4.13 -3.83 1.46
CA MET A 51 -4.93 -3.00 2.39
C MET A 51 -6.29 -3.62 2.70
N ILE A 52 -6.98 -4.18 1.70
CA ILE A 52 -8.24 -4.89 1.90
C ILE A 52 -8.04 -6.08 2.83
N SER A 53 -7.00 -6.88 2.58
CA SER A 53 -6.69 -8.05 3.41
C SER A 53 -6.29 -7.64 4.84
N PHE A 54 -5.53 -6.55 4.99
CA PHE A 54 -5.13 -6.00 6.27
C PHE A 54 -6.36 -5.54 7.08
N ILE A 55 -7.27 -4.76 6.48
CA ILE A 55 -8.52 -4.32 7.13
C ILE A 55 -9.36 -5.52 7.59
N ARG A 56 -9.46 -6.57 6.77
CA ARG A 56 -10.15 -7.82 7.15
C ARG A 56 -9.49 -8.50 8.35
N ARG A 57 -8.17 -8.59 8.37
CA ARG A 57 -7.43 -9.15 9.52
C ARG A 57 -7.64 -8.33 10.78
N LEU A 58 -7.65 -7.01 10.68
CA LEU A 58 -7.96 -6.12 11.81
C LEU A 58 -9.37 -6.38 12.36
N LYS A 59 -10.38 -6.50 11.49
CA LYS A 59 -11.76 -6.84 11.88
C LYS A 59 -11.86 -8.18 12.61
N ASN A 60 -11.08 -9.15 12.18
CA ASN A 60 -11.12 -10.51 12.72
C ASN A 60 -10.10 -10.75 13.85
N ASN A 61 -9.30 -9.75 14.20
CA ASN A 61 -8.17 -9.87 15.13
C ASN A 61 -7.19 -11.00 14.73
N GLU A 62 -6.91 -11.10 13.44
CA GLU A 62 -5.94 -12.03 12.85
C GLU A 62 -4.56 -11.37 12.73
N GLN A 63 -3.50 -12.17 12.81
CA GLN A 63 -2.12 -11.71 12.68
C GLN A 63 -1.46 -12.28 11.43
N VAL A 64 -0.52 -11.53 10.87
CA VAL A 64 0.36 -12.03 9.81
C VAL A 64 1.59 -12.74 10.39
N MET A 65 2.23 -13.55 9.57
CA MET A 65 3.56 -14.07 9.90
C MET A 65 4.55 -12.90 9.97
N GLY A 66 5.41 -12.92 11.00
CA GLY A 66 6.43 -11.90 11.19
C GLY A 66 7.37 -11.78 9.99
N ILE A 67 7.69 -10.54 9.61
CA ILE A 67 8.74 -10.26 8.62
C ILE A 67 10.11 -10.33 9.31
N GLY A 68 11.06 -11.02 8.68
CA GLY A 68 12.44 -11.13 9.17
C GLY A 68 13.23 -9.83 9.00
N GLU A 69 14.23 -9.63 9.87
CA GLU A 69 15.10 -8.44 9.88
C GLU A 69 15.81 -8.20 8.54
N GLU A 70 16.15 -9.27 7.81
CA GLU A 70 16.78 -9.19 6.50
C GLU A 70 15.93 -8.41 5.49
N ILE A 71 14.62 -8.65 5.48
CA ILE A 71 13.69 -7.93 4.59
C ILE A 71 13.56 -6.48 5.06
N ALA A 72 13.40 -6.26 6.37
CA ALA A 72 13.28 -4.91 6.93
C ALA A 72 14.49 -4.03 6.60
N SER A 73 15.70 -4.60 6.57
CA SER A 73 16.93 -3.88 6.25
C SER A 73 17.05 -3.42 4.79
N GLN A 74 16.24 -3.99 3.89
CA GLN A 74 16.20 -3.67 2.46
C GLN A 74 15.16 -2.60 2.12
N ILE A 75 14.44 -2.09 3.12
CA ILE A 75 13.39 -1.09 2.92
C ILE A 75 13.93 0.29 3.30
N ASP A 76 13.77 1.23 2.38
CA ASP A 76 14.15 2.62 2.62
C ASP A 76 13.29 3.28 3.70
N LYS A 77 13.87 4.28 4.36
CA LYS A 77 13.20 5.01 5.45
C LYS A 77 11.92 5.71 5.00
N LYS A 78 11.86 6.21 3.76
CA LYS A 78 10.70 6.93 3.23
C LYS A 78 9.48 6.00 3.14
N PRO A 79 9.55 4.82 2.47
CA PRO A 79 8.47 3.84 2.50
C PRO A 79 7.99 3.45 3.90
N ILE A 80 8.91 3.21 4.84
CA ILE A 80 8.55 2.84 6.22
C ILE A 80 7.75 3.95 6.90
N ARG A 81 8.22 5.21 6.84
CA ARG A 81 7.50 6.35 7.41
C ARG A 81 6.08 6.47 6.85
N LEU A 82 5.93 6.34 5.53
CA LEU A 82 4.63 6.45 4.88
C LEU A 82 3.70 5.30 5.27
N ALA A 83 4.24 4.09 5.41
CA ALA A 83 3.50 2.94 5.88
C ALA A 83 2.99 3.13 7.33
N GLU A 84 3.82 3.70 8.22
CA GLU A 84 3.40 4.07 9.57
C GLU A 84 2.25 5.08 9.57
N GLU A 85 2.34 6.13 8.76
CA GLU A 85 1.29 7.15 8.62
C GLU A 85 -0.03 6.57 8.08
N ILE A 86 0.05 5.55 7.24
CA ILE A 86 -1.12 4.83 6.69
C ILE A 86 -1.73 3.88 7.73
N ALA A 87 -0.89 3.08 8.39
CA ALA A 87 -1.30 1.96 9.23
C ALA A 87 -1.74 2.38 10.64
N HIS A 88 -1.07 3.36 11.26
CA HIS A 88 -1.37 3.75 12.65
C HIS A 88 -2.86 4.11 12.86
N PRO A 89 -3.51 4.92 12.01
CA PRO A 89 -4.92 5.23 12.20
C PRO A 89 -5.85 4.01 12.09
N LEU A 90 -5.43 2.96 11.38
CA LEU A 90 -6.18 1.70 11.29
C LEU A 90 -6.02 0.89 12.59
N PHE A 91 -4.80 0.74 13.10
CA PHE A 91 -4.58 0.07 14.40
C PHE A 91 -5.37 0.75 15.52
N GLU A 92 -5.37 2.09 15.57
CA GLU A 92 -6.16 2.87 16.53
C GLU A 92 -7.66 2.66 16.37
N ARG A 93 -8.19 2.71 15.14
CA ARG A 93 -9.61 2.51 14.84
C ARG A 93 -10.10 1.14 15.31
N TYR A 94 -9.32 0.10 15.01
CA TYR A 94 -9.65 -1.28 15.33
C TYR A 94 -9.25 -1.70 16.74
N LYS A 95 -8.60 -0.81 17.50
CA LYS A 95 -8.16 -1.02 18.89
C LYS A 95 -7.28 -2.27 19.05
N VAL A 96 -6.43 -2.52 18.07
CA VAL A 96 -5.45 -3.60 18.10
C VAL A 96 -4.06 -3.06 18.39
N LEU A 97 -3.14 -3.94 18.79
CA LEU A 97 -1.73 -3.58 18.94
C LEU A 97 -1.09 -3.33 17.57
N ILE A 98 -0.14 -2.40 17.52
CA ILE A 98 0.67 -2.13 16.33
C ILE A 98 1.44 -3.40 15.96
N ASP A 99 1.27 -3.84 14.72
CA ASP A 99 2.04 -4.95 14.13
C ASP A 99 3.07 -4.38 13.15
N LEU A 100 4.35 -4.49 13.50
CA LEU A 100 5.45 -4.04 12.65
C LEU A 100 5.46 -4.77 11.31
N SER A 101 5.00 -6.02 11.25
CA SER A 101 4.99 -6.82 10.04
C SER A 101 4.04 -6.22 8.99
N GLU A 102 2.88 -5.73 9.42
CA GLU A 102 1.92 -5.06 8.52
C GLU A 102 2.47 -3.71 8.03
N ILE A 103 3.16 -2.96 8.90
CA ILE A 103 3.85 -1.72 8.49
C ILE A 103 4.88 -2.03 7.41
N LEU A 104 5.70 -3.07 7.61
CA LEU A 104 6.73 -3.45 6.64
C LEU A 104 6.12 -3.98 5.32
N LEU A 105 5.02 -4.74 5.37
CA LEU A 105 4.32 -5.19 4.16
C LEU A 105 3.77 -4.01 3.34
N ILE A 106 3.17 -3.02 3.99
CA ILE A 106 2.74 -1.78 3.32
C ILE A 106 3.96 -1.04 2.74
N ALA A 107 5.05 -0.95 3.50
CA ALA A 107 6.27 -0.28 3.04
C ALA A 107 6.88 -0.94 1.79
N ILE A 108 6.82 -2.27 1.68
CA ILE A 108 7.26 -2.99 0.48
C ILE A 108 6.47 -2.55 -0.77
N HIS A 109 5.14 -2.44 -0.65
CA HIS A 109 4.31 -1.97 -1.76
C HIS A 109 4.60 -0.52 -2.16
N ILE A 110 4.86 0.35 -1.18
CA ILE A 110 5.23 1.75 -1.44
C ILE A 110 6.62 1.84 -2.09
N GLN A 111 7.58 1.06 -1.60
CA GLN A 111 8.93 1.01 -2.18
C GLN A 111 8.90 0.55 -3.64
N ALA A 112 8.16 -0.52 -3.94
CA ALA A 112 8.01 -1.01 -5.31
C ALA A 112 7.45 0.09 -6.24
N ALA A 113 6.41 0.82 -5.80
CA ALA A 113 5.85 1.91 -6.58
C ALA A 113 6.85 3.05 -6.83
N ILE A 114 7.68 3.38 -5.84
CA ILE A 114 8.73 4.41 -6.00
C ILE A 114 9.80 3.94 -6.99
N SER A 115 10.27 2.70 -6.88
CA SER A 115 11.30 2.16 -7.75
C SER A 115 10.85 2.08 -9.20
N ASP A 116 9.61 1.65 -9.46
CA ASP A 116 9.05 1.59 -10.80
C ASP A 116 8.93 3.00 -11.43
N ASP A 117 8.53 4.00 -10.64
CA ASP A 117 8.47 5.40 -11.08
C ASP A 117 9.88 5.94 -11.45
N GLU A 118 10.91 5.62 -10.68
CA GLU A 118 12.28 6.03 -10.94
C GLU A 118 12.87 5.38 -12.20
N GLU A 119 12.64 4.08 -12.38
CA GLU A 119 13.10 3.32 -13.56
C GLU A 119 12.47 3.85 -14.86
N ASN A 120 11.14 4.02 -14.87
CA ASN A 120 10.41 4.56 -16.02
C ASN A 120 10.89 5.97 -16.41
N ASN A 121 11.20 6.81 -15.41
CA ASN A 121 11.73 8.16 -15.65
C ASN A 121 13.17 8.13 -16.20
N ALA A 122 14.01 7.23 -15.71
CA ALA A 122 15.38 7.07 -16.20
C ALA A 122 15.42 6.60 -17.66
N GLU A 123 14.61 5.60 -18.02
CA GLU A 123 14.49 5.13 -19.41
C GLU A 123 14.07 6.26 -20.36
N TYR A 124 13.06 7.05 -19.98
CA TYR A 124 12.59 8.17 -20.81
C TYR A 124 13.68 9.22 -21.10
N GLN A 125 14.50 9.56 -20.10
CA GLN A 125 15.58 10.54 -20.27
C GLN A 125 16.71 10.01 -21.18
N THR A 126 17.03 8.72 -21.08
CA THR A 126 18.04 8.11 -21.97
C THR A 126 17.60 8.09 -23.43
N MET A 127 16.32 7.86 -23.70
CA MET A 127 15.77 7.90 -25.07
C MET A 127 15.77 9.32 -25.68
N LYS A 128 15.61 10.37 -24.86
CA LYS A 128 15.63 11.77 -25.33
C LYS A 128 17.02 12.39 -25.44
N GLY A 129 17.96 11.99 -24.60
CA GLY A 129 19.34 12.49 -24.62
C GLY A 129 20.20 11.91 -25.75
N GLY A 130 19.70 10.90 -26.46
CA GLY A 130 20.38 10.24 -27.58
C GLY A 130 19.99 10.73 -28.99
N MET A 131 19.19 11.81 -29.11
CA MET A 131 18.83 12.46 -30.39
C MET A 131 19.55 13.80 -30.59
#